data_AF-A0A8S3GYI1-F1
#
_entry.id   AF-A0A8S3GYI1-F1
#
_cell.length_a   1.000
_cell.length_b   1.000
_cell.length_c   1.000
_cell.angle_alpha   90.00
_cell.angle_beta   90.00
_cell.angle_gamma   90.00
#
_symmetry.space_group_name_H-M   'P 1'
#
loop_
_entity.id
_entity.type
_entity.pdbx_description
1 polymer ?
#
loop_
_entity_poly.entity_id
_entity_poly.type
_entity_poly.pdbx_seq_one_letter_code
_entity_poly.pdbx_strand_id
1 'polypeptide(L)'
;MNDIPTHTEHGLFADDTALWTASNTMTYLSSRLQQSVDAFESWCKSWKLKLQATKTEMIHFTIHPRKRYKHPVEVKVDNTIIKPLDHTRYLGVI
;
A
#
# COMPACT_ATOMS: atom_id res chain seq x y z
N MET A 1 11.61 3.87 11.56
CA MET A 1 11.11 2.70 10.81
C MET A 1 12.23 2.28 9.87
N ASN A 2 13.18 1.50 10.38
CA ASN A 2 14.56 1.53 9.85
C ASN A 2 14.77 0.66 8.60
N ASP A 3 13.87 -0.29 8.35
CA ASP A 3 13.99 -1.27 7.25
C ASP A 3 13.01 -1.00 6.10
N ILE A 4 12.37 0.16 6.08
CA ILE A 4 11.49 0.51 4.96
C ILE A 4 12.33 0.78 3.69
N PRO A 5 11.93 0.26 2.51
CA PRO A 5 12.58 0.56 1.25
C PRO A 5 12.58 2.05 0.94
N THR A 6 13.67 2.56 0.37
CA THR A 6 13.86 4.00 0.05
C THR A 6 12.86 4.56 -0.95
N HIS A 7 12.19 3.72 -1.74
CA HIS A 7 11.13 4.12 -2.66
C HIS A 7 9.75 4.27 -2.00
N THR A 8 9.66 4.12 -0.68
CA THR A 8 8.42 4.16 0.09
C THR A 8 8.29 5.49 0.81
N GLU A 9 7.18 6.16 0.56
CA GLU A 9 6.74 7.30 1.35
C GLU A 9 5.64 6.86 2.30
N HIS A 10 5.50 7.55 3.43
CA HIS A 10 4.54 7.16 4.46
C HIS A 10 3.96 8.35 5.23
N GLY A 11 2.74 8.16 5.70
CA GLY A 11 1.99 9.10 6.53
C GLY A 11 1.51 8.38 7.77
N LEU A 12 1.70 9.01 8.93
CA LEU A 12 1.34 8.44 10.22
C LEU A 12 0.35 9.36 10.92
N PHE A 13 -0.76 8.80 11.38
CA PHE A 13 -1.73 9.52 12.20
C PHE A 13 -2.35 8.57 13.22
N ALA A 14 -2.04 8.75 14.49
CA ALA A 14 -2.46 7.82 15.55
C ALA A 14 -2.11 6.36 15.19
N ASP A 15 -3.11 5.47 15.10
CA ASP A 15 -2.97 4.08 14.67
C ASP A 15 -3.08 3.87 13.15
N ASP A 16 -3.48 4.90 12.40
CA ASP A 16 -3.55 4.86 10.95
C ASP A 16 -2.18 5.11 10.31
N THR A 17 -1.84 4.26 9.34
CA THR A 17 -0.61 4.38 8.54
C THR A 17 -0.97 4.31 7.06
N ALA A 18 -0.57 5.32 6.29
CA ALA A 18 -0.61 5.31 4.84
C ALA A 18 0.79 5.02 4.29
N LEU A 19 0.87 4.12 3.31
CA LEU A 19 2.09 3.81 2.57
C LEU A 19 1.84 4.03 1.08
N TRP A 20 2.75 4.70 0.39
CA TRP A 20 2.66 4.87 -1.05
C TRP A 20 4.03 4.83 -1.73
N THR A 21 3.99 4.49 -3.01
CA THR A 21 5.16 4.49 -3.89
C THR A 21 4.72 4.83 -5.30
N ALA A 22 5.68 5.18 -6.16
CA ALA A 22 5.44 5.53 -7.55
C ALA A 22 6.41 4.76 -8.48
N SER A 23 5.94 4.47 -9.68
CA SER A 23 6.69 3.81 -10.74
C SER A 23 6.08 4.10 -12.10
N ASN A 24 6.89 4.02 -13.15
CA ASN A 24 6.45 4.23 -14.53
C ASN A 24 5.71 3.00 -15.12
N THR A 25 5.82 1.85 -14.46
CA THR A 25 5.22 0.59 -14.91
C THR A 25 4.52 -0.12 -13.77
N MET A 26 3.41 -0.78 -14.11
CA MET A 26 2.53 -1.43 -13.14
C MET A 26 3.21 -2.59 -12.40
N THR A 27 3.99 -3.40 -13.11
CA THR A 27 4.74 -4.51 -12.53
C THR A 27 5.72 -4.06 -11.46
N TYR A 28 6.48 -3.00 -11.74
CA TYR A 28 7.39 -2.42 -10.74
C TYR A 28 6.62 -1.72 -9.63
N LEU A 29 5.47 -1.10 -9.92
CA LEU A 29 4.64 -0.46 -8.90
C LEU A 29 4.15 -1.50 -7.88
N SER A 30 3.55 -2.60 -8.34
CA SER A 30 3.10 -3.70 -7.48
C SER A 30 4.25 -4.31 -6.69
N SER A 31 5.39 -4.56 -7.34
CA SER A 31 6.56 -5.13 -6.67
C SER A 31 7.12 -4.20 -5.59
N ARG A 32 7.23 -2.90 -5.88
CA ARG A 32 7.69 -1.89 -4.92
C ARG A 32 6.75 -1.79 -3.74
N LEU A 33 5.45 -1.70 -3.99
CA LEU A 33 4.44 -1.56 -2.94
C LEU A 33 4.37 -2.81 -2.06
N GLN A 34 4.50 -4.01 -2.65
CA GLN A 34 4.59 -5.25 -1.87
C GLN A 34 5.83 -5.24 -0.97
N GLN A 35 7.01 -4.86 -1.48
CA GLN A 35 8.22 -4.74 -0.65
C GLN A 35 8.04 -3.74 0.51
N SER A 36 7.37 -2.61 0.24
CA SER A 36 7.05 -1.62 1.27
C SER A 36 6.14 -2.19 2.35
N VAL A 37 5.11 -2.94 1.96
CA VAL A 37 4.19 -3.62 2.89
C VAL A 37 4.89 -4.72 3.66
N ASP A 38 5.70 -5.57 3.03
CA ASP A 38 6.42 -6.65 3.69
C ASP A 38 7.40 -6.14 4.74
N ALA A 39 8.11 -5.04 4.43
CA ALA A 39 8.99 -4.35 5.37
C ALA A 39 8.19 -3.74 6.54
N PHE A 40 7.04 -3.12 6.25
CA PHE A 40 6.17 -2.59 7.31
C PHE A 40 5.63 -3.70 8.20
N GLU A 41 5.15 -4.81 7.64
CA GLU A 41 4.70 -5.96 8.40
C GLU A 41 5.79 -6.52 9.30
N SER A 42 7.02 -6.62 8.78
CA SER A 42 8.19 -7.07 9.54
C SER A 42 8.49 -6.12 10.69
N TRP A 43 8.43 -4.81 10.44
CA TRP A 43 8.56 -3.80 11.48
C TRP A 43 7.45 -3.94 12.54
N CYS A 44 6.17 -4.00 12.14
CA CYS A 44 5.05 -4.21 13.06
C CYS A 44 5.25 -5.44 13.95
N LYS A 45 5.67 -6.58 13.37
CA LYS A 45 5.94 -7.82 14.11
C LYS A 45 7.03 -7.64 15.17
N SER A 46 8.11 -6.94 14.85
CA SER A 46 9.18 -6.59 15.81
C SER A 46 8.66 -5.78 17.00
N TRP A 47 7.61 -4.97 16.79
CA TRP A 47 6.95 -4.17 17.82
C TRP A 47 5.71 -4.82 18.42
N LYS A 48 5.44 -6.11 18.12
CA LYS A 48 4.24 -6.85 18.54
C LYS A 48 2.92 -6.18 18.12
N LEU A 49 2.95 -5.42 17.04
CA LEU A 49 1.79 -4.82 16.39
C LEU A 49 1.23 -5.78 15.33
N LYS A 50 -0.08 -5.72 15.11
CA LYS A 50 -0.77 -6.50 14.08
C LYS A 50 -1.46 -5.59 13.08
N LEU A 51 -1.13 -5.75 11.81
CA LEU A 51 -1.84 -5.14 10.70
C LEU A 51 -3.22 -5.78 10.52
N GLN A 52 -4.25 -4.96 10.34
CA GLN A 52 -5.62 -5.40 10.12
C GLN A 52 -5.92 -5.38 8.62
N ALA A 53 -5.60 -6.48 7.93
CA ALA A 53 -5.78 -6.59 6.49
C ALA A 53 -7.22 -6.28 6.02
N THR A 54 -8.24 -6.59 6.83
CA THR A 54 -9.65 -6.30 6.54
C THR A 54 -10.01 -4.82 6.60
N LYS A 55 -9.21 -4.00 7.28
CA LYS A 55 -9.35 -2.53 7.33
C LYS A 55 -8.38 -1.81 6.40
N THR A 56 -7.48 -2.54 5.74
CA THR A 56 -6.53 -1.95 4.80
C THR A 56 -7.22 -1.70 3.47
N GLU A 57 -7.26 -0.43 3.08
CA GLU A 57 -7.75 0.01 1.78
C GLU A 57 -6.56 0.39 0.88
N MET A 58 -6.73 0.22 -0.44
CA MET A 58 -5.73 0.62 -1.42
C MET A 58 -6.41 1.42 -2.53
N ILE A 59 -5.79 2.53 -2.91
CA ILE A 59 -6.15 3.29 -4.10
C ILE A 59 -4.94 3.40 -5.02
N HIS A 60 -5.20 3.46 -6.32
CA HIS A 60 -4.16 3.57 -7.33
C HIS A 60 -4.47 4.74 -8.28
N PHE A 61 -3.49 5.62 -8.43
CA PHE A 61 -3.58 6.78 -9.32
C PHE A 61 -2.74 6.58 -10.57
N THR A 62 -3.28 7.02 -11.71
CA THR A 62 -2.57 7.02 -13.00
C THR A 62 -2.82 8.32 -13.74
N ILE A 63 -1.82 8.77 -14.48
CA ILE A 63 -1.94 9.87 -15.44
C ILE A 63 -2.84 9.52 -16.64
N HIS A 64 -3.12 8.24 -16.88
CA HIS A 64 -3.97 7.76 -17.98
C HIS A 64 -5.19 6.98 -17.45
N PRO A 65 -6.16 7.61 -16.77
CA PRO A 65 -7.28 6.92 -16.10
C PRO A 65 -8.19 6.14 -17.06
N ARG A 66 -8.22 6.52 -18.34
CA ARG A 66 -9.00 5.80 -19.38
C ARG A 66 -8.35 4.50 -19.86
N LYS A 67 -7.06 4.28 -19.59
CA LYS A 67 -6.40 3.01 -19.87
C LYS A 67 -6.77 2.02 -18.76
N ARG A 68 -7.72 1.12 -19.05
CA ARG A 68 -7.90 -0.08 -18.23
C ARG A 68 -6.65 -0.94 -18.35
N TYR A 69 -5.82 -0.94 -17.32
CA TYR A 69 -4.66 -1.81 -17.27
C TYR A 69 -5.13 -3.27 -17.16
N LYS A 70 -4.58 -4.15 -18.00
CA LYS A 70 -4.89 -5.59 -17.97
C LYS A 70 -4.58 -6.25 -16.63
N HIS A 71 -3.65 -5.67 -15.87
CA HIS A 71 -3.21 -6.16 -14.57
C HIS A 71 -3.33 -5.01 -13.56
N PRO A 72 -4.31 -5.03 -12.65
CA PRO A 72 -4.37 -4.06 -11.57
C PRO A 72 -3.20 -4.26 -10.60
N VAL A 73 -2.84 -3.22 -9.86
CA VAL A 73 -1.94 -3.36 -8.71
C VAL A 73 -2.62 -4.26 -7.70
N GLU A 74 -1.94 -5.31 -7.25
CA GLU A 74 -2.42 -6.18 -6.19
C GLU A 74 -1.31 -6.33 -5.16
N VAL A 75 -1.68 -6.25 -3.88
CA VAL A 75 -0.77 -6.35 -2.75
C VAL A 75 -1.36 -7.30 -1.73
N LYS A 76 -0.52 -8.04 -1.03
CA LYS A 76 -0.92 -8.93 0.06
C LYS A 76 -0.54 -8.33 1.39
N VAL A 77 -1.49 -8.34 2.32
CA VAL A 77 -1.32 -7.98 3.74
C VAL A 77 -1.86 -9.15 4.56
N ASP A 78 -1.07 -9.71 5.46
CA ASP A 78 -1.41 -10.88 6.29
C ASP A 78 -2.06 -12.01 5.47
N ASN A 79 -1.45 -12.32 4.32
CA ASN A 79 -1.91 -13.32 3.34
C ASN A 79 -3.26 -13.02 2.67
N THR A 80 -3.83 -11.84 2.90
CA THR A 80 -5.06 -11.35 2.28
C THR A 80 -4.72 -10.44 1.11
N ILE A 81 -5.33 -10.69 -0.06
CA ILE A 81 -5.13 -9.84 -1.24
C ILE A 81 -5.96 -8.57 -1.09
N ILE A 82 -5.29 -7.42 -1.07
CA ILE A 82 -5.90 -6.10 -1.10
C ILE A 82 -5.99 -5.65 -2.56
N LYS A 83 -7.22 -5.44 -3.02
CA LYS A 83 -7.51 -4.94 -4.37
C LYS A 83 -7.67 -3.43 -4.34
N PRO A 84 -7.32 -2.73 -5.43
CA PRO A 84 -7.50 -1.29 -5.51
C PRO A 84 -8.98 -0.97 -5.59
N LEU A 85 -9.40 0.04 -4.82
CA LEU A 85 -10.73 0.63 -4.82
C LEU A 85 -10.71 1.91 -5.67
N ASP A 86 -11.88 2.28 -6.20
CA ASP A 86 -12.05 3.54 -6.95
C ASP A 86 -12.01 4.77 -6.02
N HIS A 87 -12.36 4.58 -4.75
CA HIS A 87 -12.33 5.60 -3.70
C HIS A 87 -11.97 4.94 -2.36
N THR A 88 -11.24 5.66 -1.52
CA THR A 88 -10.86 5.24 -0.17
C THR A 88 -11.00 6.42 0.77
N ARG A 89 -11.36 6.19 2.02
CA ARG A 89 -11.45 7.29 2.99
C ARG A 89 -10.17 7.37 3.80
N TYR A 90 -9.40 8.44 3.63
CA TYR A 90 -8.19 8.70 4.41
C TYR A 90 -8.38 9.92 5.29
N LEU A 91 -8.36 9.73 6.62
CA LEU A 91 -8.51 10.81 7.63
C LEU A 91 -9.74 11.71 7.43
N GLY A 92 -10.86 11.14 6.96
CA GLY A 92 -12.10 11.87 6.69
C GLY A 92 -12.17 12.56 5.33
N VAL A 93 -11.13 12.44 4.50
CA VAL A 93 -11.11 12.89 3.10
C VAL A 93 -11.43 11.72 2.18
N ILE A 94 -12.25 11.98 1.16
CA ILE A 94 -12.63 11.04 0.08
C ILE A 94 -12.05 11.56 -1.23
#